data_AF-A0A842T6F2-F1
#
_entry.id   AF-A0A842T6F2-F1
#
_cell.length_a   1.000
_cell.length_b   1.000
_cell.length_c   1.000
_cell.angle_alpha   90.00
_cell.angle_beta   90.00
_cell.angle_gamma   90.00
#
_symmetry.space_group_name_H-M   'P 1'
#
loop_
_entity.id
_entity.type
_entity.pdbx_description
1 polymer ?
#
loop_
_entity_poly.entity_id
_entity_poly.type
_entity_poly.pdbx_seq_one_letter_code
_entity_poly.pdbx_strand_id
1 'polypeptide(L)'
;MADNLENITLKVLAKNFEYNQALHMEADDIANLLSIKKKEIQPILKSLGEKNYVNLYSEGDKVKLAKISWQGLNKIGEVNLKFGLGKDAYKNYSAEGYR
;
A
#
# COMPACT_ATOMS: atom_id res chain seq x y z
N MET A 1 3.29 2.59 -18.99
CA MET A 1 2.17 1.66 -18.67
C MET A 1 2.25 1.15 -17.23
N ALA A 2 3.39 0.63 -16.75
CA ALA A 2 3.55 0.14 -15.37
C ALA A 2 3.28 1.22 -14.29
N ASP A 3 3.76 2.44 -14.49
CA ASP A 3 3.58 3.57 -13.55
C ASP A 3 2.08 3.91 -13.31
N ASN A 4 1.24 3.72 -14.33
CA ASN A 4 -0.20 3.92 -14.19
C ASN A 4 -0.83 2.82 -13.31
N LEU A 5 -0.46 1.56 -13.53
CA LEU A 5 -0.98 0.44 -12.75
C LEU A 5 -0.53 0.47 -11.28
N GLU A 6 0.71 0.89 -11.01
CA GLU A 6 1.19 1.10 -9.64
C GLU A 6 0.36 2.16 -8.90
N ASN A 7 0.11 3.30 -9.53
CA ASN A 7 -0.71 4.36 -8.94
C ASN A 7 -2.15 3.90 -8.69
N ILE A 8 -2.75 3.17 -9.63
CA ILE A 8 -4.11 2.62 -9.44
C ILE A 8 -4.11 1.59 -8.30
N THR A 9 -3.10 0.72 -8.22
CA THR A 9 -2.94 -0.27 -7.14
C THR A 9 -2.82 0.40 -5.77
N LEU A 10 -2.05 1.49 -5.68
CA LEU A 10 -1.96 2.29 -4.45
C LEU A 10 -3.31 2.90 -4.06
N LYS A 11 -4.08 3.43 -5.00
CA LYS A 11 -5.43 3.95 -4.73
C LYS A 11 -6.38 2.87 -4.21
N VAL A 12 -6.32 1.67 -4.77
CA VAL A 12 -7.12 0.52 -4.29
C VAL A 12 -6.76 0.17 -2.85
N LEU A 13 -5.47 0.06 -2.54
CA LEU A 13 -5.01 -0.26 -1.19
C LEU A 13 -5.32 0.85 -0.18
N ALA A 14 -5.23 2.12 -0.59
CA ALA A 14 -5.61 3.27 0.23
C ALA A 14 -7.09 3.25 0.57
N LYS A 15 -7.95 3.03 -0.43
CA LYS A 15 -9.38 2.92 -0.22
C LYS A 15 -9.70 1.75 0.72
N ASN A 16 -9.09 0.58 0.53
CA ASN A 16 -9.26 -0.54 1.45
C ASN A 16 -8.82 -0.18 2.87
N PHE A 17 -7.74 0.57 3.04
CA PHE A 17 -7.30 1.05 4.35
C PHE A 17 -8.30 2.03 5.00
N GLU A 18 -8.94 2.91 4.23
CA GLU A 18 -9.97 3.82 4.77
C GLU A 18 -11.17 3.06 5.35
N TYR A 19 -11.62 2.00 4.68
CA TYR A 19 -12.77 1.19 5.13
C TYR A 19 -12.38 0.12 6.17
N ASN A 20 -11.17 -0.42 6.09
CA ASN A 20 -10.69 -1.56 6.86
C ASN A 20 -9.30 -1.29 7.44
N GLN A 21 -9.18 -0.27 8.30
CA GLN A 21 -7.94 0.33 8.85
C GLN A 21 -6.83 -0.64 9.34
N ALA A 22 -7.15 -1.90 9.59
CA ALA A 22 -6.18 -2.90 10.06
C ALA A 22 -5.78 -3.95 9.01
N LEU A 23 -6.53 -4.16 7.94
CA LEU A 23 -6.44 -5.38 7.14
C LEU A 23 -5.47 -5.26 5.95
N HIS A 24 -4.72 -6.33 5.74
CA HIS A 24 -4.03 -6.56 4.48
C HIS A 24 -5.03 -7.01 3.44
N MET A 25 -4.73 -6.78 2.17
CA MET A 25 -5.53 -7.23 1.05
C MET A 25 -4.81 -8.37 0.32
N GLU A 26 -5.54 -9.40 -0.08
CA GLU A 26 -4.95 -10.50 -0.84
C GLU A 26 -4.54 -10.04 -2.23
N ALA A 27 -3.37 -10.47 -2.71
CA ALA A 27 -2.87 -10.13 -4.04
C ALA A 27 -3.84 -10.55 -5.16
N ASP A 28 -4.53 -11.67 -4.96
CA ASP A 28 -5.58 -12.18 -5.84
C ASP A 28 -6.79 -11.24 -5.91
N ASP A 29 -7.23 -10.70 -4.76
CA ASP A 29 -8.34 -9.75 -4.71
C ASP A 29 -7.99 -8.42 -5.38
N ILE A 30 -6.76 -7.95 -5.18
CA ILE A 30 -6.25 -6.76 -5.87
C ILE A 30 -6.26 -6.99 -7.38
N ALA A 31 -5.79 -8.15 -7.85
CA ALA A 31 -5.81 -8.48 -9.28
C ALA A 31 -7.24 -8.51 -9.85
N ASN A 32 -8.19 -9.08 -9.10
CA ASN A 32 -9.61 -9.13 -9.47
C ASN A 32 -10.21 -7.72 -9.58
N LEU A 33 -9.94 -6.84 -8.62
CA LEU A 33 -10.42 -5.45 -8.64
C LEU A 33 -9.84 -4.64 -9.81
N LEU A 34 -8.59 -4.92 -10.17
CA LEU A 34 -7.93 -4.28 -11.31
C LEU A 34 -8.25 -4.96 -12.65
N SER A 35 -9.00 -6.05 -12.66
CA SER A 35 -9.28 -6.86 -13.85
C SER A 35 -8.02 -7.29 -14.61
N ILE A 36 -6.94 -7.61 -13.88
CA ILE A 36 -5.66 -8.09 -14.44
C ILE A 36 -5.38 -9.53 -14.02
N LYS A 37 -4.43 -10.18 -14.69
CA LYS A 37 -4.05 -11.56 -14.32
C LYS A 37 -3.29 -11.56 -13.00
N LYS A 38 -3.52 -12.59 -12.18
CA LYS A 38 -2.82 -12.85 -10.90
C LYS A 38 -1.29 -12.89 -11.02
N LYS A 39 -0.76 -13.21 -12.20
CA LYS A 39 0.69 -13.17 -12.46
C LYS A 39 1.22 -11.76 -12.71
N GLU A 40 0.37 -10.84 -13.17
CA GLU A 40 0.74 -9.47 -13.52
C GLU A 40 0.73 -8.54 -12.29
N ILE A 41 -0.06 -8.87 -11.25
CA ILE A 41 -0.05 -8.11 -9.99
C ILE A 41 1.24 -8.32 -9.19
N GLN A 42 1.90 -9.46 -9.32
CA GLN A 42 3.11 -9.81 -8.56
C GLN A 42 4.27 -8.81 -8.78
N PRO A 43 4.71 -8.52 -10.02
CA PRO A 43 5.76 -7.53 -10.24
C PRO A 43 5.35 -6.11 -9.82
N ILE A 44 4.06 -5.77 -9.92
CA ILE A 44 3.54 -4.46 -9.47
C ILE A 44 3.66 -4.32 -7.96
N LEU A 45 3.21 -5.33 -7.20
CA LEU A 45 3.31 -5.33 -5.74
C LEU A 45 4.77 -5.34 -5.28
N LYS A 46 5.64 -6.15 -5.90
CA LYS A 46 7.08 -6.17 -5.60
C LYS A 46 7.69 -4.78 -5.79
N SER A 47 7.45 -4.13 -6.93
CA SER A 47 7.94 -2.77 -7.21
C SER A 47 7.41 -1.72 -6.21
N LEU A 48 6.14 -1.80 -5.82
CA LEU A 48 5.56 -0.93 -4.79
C LEU A 48 6.18 -1.17 -3.40
N GLY A 49 6.54 -2.41 -3.08
CA GLY A 49 7.27 -2.78 -1.87
C GLY A 49 8.70 -2.26 -1.86
N GLU A 50 9.42 -2.37 -2.98
CA GLU A 50 10.77 -1.80 -3.14
C GLU A 50 10.78 -0.28 -2.96
N LYS A 51 9.70 0.39 -3.37
CA LYS A 51 9.48 1.84 -3.17
C LYS A 51 8.98 2.18 -1.76
N ASN A 52 8.84 1.20 -0.86
CA ASN A 52 8.30 1.35 0.50
C ASN A 52 6.88 1.93 0.56
N TYR A 53 6.10 1.85 -0.53
CA TYR A 53 4.72 2.34 -0.57
C TYR A 53 3.71 1.31 -0.04
N VAL A 54 4.12 0.04 0.03
CA VAL A 54 3.27 -1.08 0.46
C VAL A 54 4.11 -2.06 1.29
N ASN A 55 3.56 -2.50 2.41
CA ASN A 55 4.08 -3.62 3.18
C ASN A 55 3.56 -4.93 2.58
N LEU A 56 4.46 -5.84 2.22
CA LEU A 56 4.15 -7.09 1.58
C LEU A 56 4.35 -8.25 2.54
N TYR A 57 3.40 -9.18 2.56
CA TYR A 57 3.59 -10.50 3.13
C TYR A 57 3.72 -11.51 1.99
N SER A 58 4.84 -12.21 1.94
CA SER A 58 5.16 -13.16 0.88
C SER A 58 5.28 -14.57 1.42
N GLU A 59 4.84 -15.54 0.63
CA GLU A 59 5.01 -16.97 0.88
C GLU A 59 5.83 -17.56 -0.27
N GLY A 60 7.09 -17.88 0.00
CA GLY A 60 8.07 -18.19 -1.04
C GLY A 60 8.29 -16.97 -1.96
N ASP A 61 8.24 -17.17 -3.28
CA ASP A 61 8.45 -16.10 -4.27
C ASP A 61 7.19 -15.25 -4.54
N LYS A 62 6.04 -15.60 -3.94
CA LYS A 62 4.76 -14.95 -4.24
C LYS A 62 4.31 -14.05 -3.10
N VAL A 63 3.94 -12.82 -3.45
CA VAL A 63 3.23 -11.91 -2.57
C VAL A 63 1.82 -12.45 -2.36
N LYS A 64 1.45 -12.70 -1.10
CA LYS A 64 0.12 -13.15 -0.70
C LYS A 64 -0.74 -11.98 -0.27
N LEU A 65 -0.19 -11.11 0.56
CA LEU A 65 -0.91 -9.97 1.12
C LEU A 65 -0.13 -8.69 0.89
N ALA A 66 -0.87 -7.61 0.68
CA ALA A 66 -0.34 -6.27 0.55
C ALA A 66 -1.14 -5.29 1.41
N LYS A 67 -0.45 -4.40 2.11
CA LYS A 67 -1.04 -3.32 2.90
C LYS A 67 -0.33 -2.02 2.58
N ILE A 68 -1.08 -0.96 2.28
CA ILE A 68 -0.47 0.34 2.01
C ILE A 68 0.32 0.84 3.23
N SER A 69 1.48 1.42 2.98
CA SER A 69 2.28 2.08 4.02
C SER A 69 1.86 3.54 4.17
N TRP A 70 2.29 4.19 5.26
CA TRP A 70 2.15 5.64 5.41
C TRP A 70 2.81 6.43 4.27
N GLN A 71 3.92 5.95 3.74
CA GLN A 71 4.58 6.59 2.60
C GLN A 71 3.74 6.45 1.32
N GLY A 72 3.12 5.28 1.11
CA GLY A 72 2.18 5.07 0.00
C GLY A 72 0.95 5.98 0.09
N LEU A 73 0.39 6.15 1.30
CA LEU A 73 -0.72 7.08 1.56
C LEU A 73 -0.31 8.54 1.28
N ASN A 74 0.88 8.95 1.69
CA ASN A 74 1.38 10.31 1.40
C ASN A 74 1.64 10.52 -0.09
N LYS A 75 2.08 9.49 -0.82
CA LYS A 75 2.40 9.56 -2.26
C LYS A 75 1.16 9.86 -3.11
N ILE A 76 0.00 9.29 -2.76
CA ILE A 76 -1.25 9.53 -3.50
C ILE A 76 -1.88 10.89 -3.18
N GLY A 77 -1.57 11.51 -2.03
CA GLY A 77 -2.09 12.82 -1.63
C GLY A 77 -3.60 12.89 -1.37
N GLU A 78 -4.35 11.85 -1.75
CA GLU A 78 -5.80 11.72 -1.62
C GLU A 78 -6.19 10.81 -0.45
N VAL A 79 -5.70 11.10 0.75
CA VAL A 79 -6.35 10.54 1.92
C VAL A 79 -6.91 11.69 2.72
N ASN A 80 -8.22 11.88 2.57
CA ASN A 80 -9.01 12.67 3.49
C ASN A 80 -9.13 11.81 4.78
N LEU A 81 -7.99 11.63 5.46
CA LEU A 81 -7.91 11.00 6.76
C LEU A 81 -8.65 11.94 7.71
N LYS A 82 -9.97 11.78 7.79
CA LYS A 82 -10.80 12.36 8.85
C LYS A 82 -10.26 12.04 10.26
N PHE A 83 -9.23 11.19 10.38
CA PHE A 83 -8.59 10.74 11.61
C PHE A 83 -7.06 10.56 11.60
N GLY A 84 -6.26 11.22 10.75
CA GLY A 84 -4.82 10.90 10.79
C GLY A 84 -3.87 11.77 9.99
N LEU A 85 -3.29 12.75 10.69
CA LEU A 85 -2.00 13.38 10.41
C LEU A 85 -1.80 13.91 8.97
N GLY A 86 -2.02 15.22 8.80
CA GLY A 86 -1.67 15.94 7.58
C GLY A 86 -0.18 15.88 7.22
N LYS A 87 0.19 16.62 6.17
CA LYS A 87 1.50 16.66 5.47
C LYS A 87 2.78 16.65 6.33
N ASP A 88 2.69 16.96 7.63
CA ASP A 88 3.79 17.03 8.60
C ASP A 88 3.67 16.00 9.75
N ALA A 89 3.00 14.87 9.52
CA ALA A 89 2.78 13.78 10.50
C ALA A 89 4.01 13.34 11.31
N TYR A 90 5.20 13.43 10.70
CA TYR A 90 6.47 12.94 11.25
C TYR A 90 7.41 14.04 11.71
N LYS A 91 7.03 15.32 11.61
CA LYS A 91 7.92 16.42 11.98
C LYS A 91 8.31 16.40 13.47
N ASN A 92 7.50 15.73 14.30
CA ASN A 92 7.71 15.60 15.74
C ASN A 92 7.75 14.13 16.23
N TYR A 93 7.82 13.12 15.33
CA TYR A 93 7.92 11.73 15.76
C TYR A 93 9.36 11.44 16.21
N SER A 94 9.63 11.59 17.51
CA SER A 94 10.81 11.03 18.15
C SER A 94 10.46 9.61 18.56
N ALA A 95 11.17 8.62 18.03
CA ALA A 95 11.08 7.24 18.50
C ALA A 95 11.66 7.17 19.93
N GLU A 96 10.85 7.48 20.93
CA GLU A 96 11.18 7.17 22.32
C GLU A 96 11.11 5.65 22.48
N GLY A 97 12.27 5.02 22.73
CA GLY A 97 12.29 3.62 23.17
C GLY A 97 13.41 2.72 22.68
N TYR A 98 14.51 3.21 22.08
CA TYR A 98 15.74 2.43 21.96
C TYR A 98 16.89 3.09 22.72
N ARG A 99 16.94 2.81 24.02
CA ARG A 99 18.16 2.72 24.82
C ARG A 99 18.00 1.59 25.82
#